data_AF-A0AAU9NF92-F1
#
_entry.id   AF-A0AAU9NF92-F1
#
_cell.length_a   1.000
_cell.length_b   1.000
_cell.length_c   1.000
_cell.angle_alpha   90.00
_cell.angle_beta   90.00
_cell.angle_gamma   90.00
#
_symmetry.space_group_name_H-M   'P 1'
#
loop_
_entity.id
_entity.type
_entity.pdbx_description
1 polymer ?
#
loop_
_entity_poly.entity_id
_entity_poly.type
_entity_poly.pdbx_seq_one_letter_code
_entity_poly.pdbx_strand_id
1 'polypeptide(L)'
;MNLILHALVILAMVPFCIASTSNAIMYRMYITNGIEDNIEVHVFGKDQDYQGQRTLAFNEEFDYKIRVKVGTISRVEISLKFKDVIG
;
A
#
# COMPACT_ATOMS: atom_id res chain seq x y z
N MET A 1 -20.10 24.28 40.08
CA MET A 1 -19.05 24.89 39.24
C MET A 1 -17.96 23.91 38.77
N ASN A 2 -17.76 22.78 39.45
CA ASN A 2 -16.71 21.82 39.10
C ASN A 2 -17.10 20.83 37.96
N LEU A 3 -18.36 20.39 37.91
CA LEU A 3 -18.87 19.41 36.92
C LEU A 3 -18.85 19.92 35.48
N ILE A 4 -19.22 21.19 35.27
CA ILE A 4 -19.23 21.83 33.94
C ILE A 4 -17.82 21.93 33.38
N LEU A 5 -16.84 22.26 34.23
CA LEU A 5 -15.43 22.33 33.85
C LEU A 5 -14.88 20.95 33.46
N HIS A 6 -15.21 19.90 34.22
CA HIS A 6 -14.81 18.53 33.91
C HIS A 6 -15.43 18.04 32.60
N ALA A 7 -16.71 18.32 32.36
CA ALA A 7 -17.38 17.97 31.10
C ALA A 7 -16.75 18.68 29.90
N LEU A 8 -16.37 19.96 30.04
CA LEU A 8 -15.66 20.71 29.02
C LEU A 8 -14.28 20.13 28.69
N VAL A 9 -13.53 19.70 29.71
CA VAL A 9 -12.22 19.06 29.52
C VAL A 9 -12.37 17.70 28.81
N ILE A 10 -13.34 16.89 29.20
CA ILE A 10 -13.62 15.60 28.55
C ILE A 10 -14.03 15.83 27.09
N LEU A 11 -14.95 16.76 26.83
CA LEU A 11 -15.43 17.08 25.49
C LEU A 11 -14.30 17.63 24.60
N ALA A 12 -13.37 18.41 25.17
CA ALA A 12 -12.20 18.92 24.46
C ALA A 12 -11.16 17.82 24.16
N MET A 13 -11.05 16.77 24.98
CA MET A 13 -10.08 15.69 24.79
C MET A 13 -10.55 14.60 23.81
N VAL A 14 -11.88 14.41 23.65
CA VAL A 14 -12.44 13.42 22.70
C VAL A 14 -11.99 13.64 21.24
N PRO A 15 -11.97 14.88 20.70
CA PRO A 15 -11.44 15.16 19.35
C PRO A 15 -9.96 14.82 19.18
N PHE A 16 -9.12 15.04 20.21
CA PHE A 16 -7.70 14.69 20.15
C PHE A 16 -7.47 13.18 20.08
N CYS A 17 -8.30 12.39 20.76
CA CYS A 17 -8.25 10.93 20.68
C CYS A 17 -8.67 10.39 19.31
N ILE A 18 -9.61 11.05 18.62
CA ILE A 18 -10.11 10.63 17.30
C ILE A 18 -9.14 11.04 16.18
N ALA A 19 -8.44 12.17 16.32
CA ALA A 19 -7.41 12.60 15.37
C ALA A 19 -6.16 11.68 15.36
N SER A 20 -5.99 10.82 16.37
CA SER A 20 -4.86 9.88 16.45
C SER A 20 -4.96 8.70 15.45
N THR A 21 -6.06 8.55 14.71
CA THR A 21 -6.24 7.41 13.79
C THR A 21 -6.08 7.82 12.34
N SER A 22 -4.84 8.02 11.89
CA SER A 22 -4.38 7.53 10.57
C SER A 22 -2.85 7.59 10.47
N ASN A 23 -2.16 6.82 11.31
CA ASN A 23 -0.71 6.64 11.19
C ASN A 23 -0.40 5.65 10.06
N ALA A 24 -0.78 5.96 8.83
CA ALA A 24 -0.48 5.14 7.66
C ALA A 24 0.32 5.97 6.65
N ILE A 25 1.49 5.45 6.26
CA ILE A 25 2.34 6.02 5.23
C ILE A 25 2.04 5.30 3.92
N MET A 26 2.01 6.04 2.82
CA MET A 26 1.86 5.48 1.49
C MET A 26 3.22 5.35 0.81
N TYR A 27 3.56 4.15 0.36
CA TYR A 27 4.71 3.89 -0.50
C TYR A 27 4.23 3.64 -1.92
N ARG A 28 5.01 4.12 -2.89
CA ARG A 28 4.75 3.96 -4.32
C ARG A 28 5.98 3.35 -4.98
N MET A 29 5.77 2.38 -5.85
CA MET A 29 6.82 1.65 -6.56
C MET A 29 6.47 1.60 -8.04
N TYR A 30 7.47 1.81 -8.88
CA TYR A 30 7.35 1.80 -10.33
C TYR A 30 8.16 0.63 -10.87
N ILE A 31 7.54 -0.19 -11.71
CA ILE A 31 8.19 -1.29 -12.41
C ILE A 31 8.05 -1.04 -13.90
N THR A 32 9.15 -0.77 -14.56
CA THR A 32 9.20 -0.55 -16.01
C THR A 32 9.70 -1.81 -16.70
N ASN A 33 9.02 -2.26 -17.73
CA ASN A 33 9.50 -3.35 -18.57
C ASN A 33 10.56 -2.82 -19.56
N GLY A 34 11.82 -3.22 -19.36
CA GLY A 34 12.94 -2.85 -20.23
C GLY A 34 13.31 -3.90 -21.28
N ILE A 35 12.54 -4.99 -21.41
CA ILE A 35 12.79 -6.05 -22.40
C ILE A 35 11.68 -6.10 -23.44
N GLU A 36 12.02 -6.59 -24.64
CA GLU A 36 11.07 -6.66 -25.77
C GLU A 36 9.91 -7.63 -25.52
N ASP A 37 10.10 -8.62 -24.65
CA ASP A 37 9.06 -9.59 -24.28
C ASP A 37 8.06 -9.04 -23.27
N ASN A 38 6.84 -9.58 -23.31
CA ASN A 38 5.82 -9.27 -22.32
C ASN A 38 6.18 -9.88 -20.96
N ILE A 39 6.24 -9.04 -19.92
CA ILE A 39 6.44 -9.48 -18.54
C ILE A 39 5.10 -9.48 -17.82
N GLU A 40 4.79 -10.54 -17.11
CA GLU A 40 3.68 -10.59 -16.18
C GLU A 40 4.17 -10.32 -14.75
N VAL A 41 3.73 -9.20 -14.18
CA VAL A 41 4.03 -8.78 -12.81
C VAL A 41 2.92 -9.27 -11.90
N HIS A 42 3.28 -10.03 -10.88
CA HIS A 42 2.39 -10.46 -9.80
C HIS A 42 2.85 -9.86 -8.48
N VAL A 43 1.92 -9.26 -7.74
CA VAL A 43 2.21 -8.63 -6.44
C VAL A 43 1.51 -9.38 -5.32
N PHE A 44 2.29 -9.77 -4.32
CA PHE A 44 1.80 -10.46 -3.13
C PHE A 44 2.07 -9.63 -1.87
N GLY A 45 1.08 -9.63 -0.98
CA GLY A 45 1.20 -9.09 0.36
C GLY A 45 2.05 -9.99 1.27
N LYS A 46 2.27 -9.51 2.50
CA LYS A 46 3.06 -10.23 3.51
C LYS A 46 2.53 -11.65 3.81
N ASP A 47 1.21 -11.83 3.78
CA ASP A 47 0.55 -13.12 4.05
C ASP A 47 0.29 -13.93 2.77
N GLN A 48 1.02 -13.61 1.68
CA GLN A 48 0.80 -14.15 0.33
C GLN A 48 -0.58 -13.85 -0.25
N ASP A 49 -1.32 -12.93 0.35
CA ASP A 49 -2.55 -12.39 -0.21
C ASP A 49 -2.23 -11.75 -1.57
N TYR A 50 -2.85 -12.27 -2.61
CA TYR A 50 -2.69 -11.75 -3.96
C TYR A 50 -3.28 -10.34 -4.05
N GLN A 51 -2.44 -9.35 -4.35
CA GLN A 51 -2.82 -7.93 -4.41
C GLN A 51 -3.03 -7.42 -5.83
N GLY A 52 -2.60 -8.18 -6.84
CA GLY A 52 -2.88 -7.89 -8.23
C GLY A 52 -1.86 -8.46 -9.21
N GLN A 53 -2.21 -8.37 -10.49
CA GLN A 53 -1.39 -8.78 -11.63
C GLN A 53 -1.56 -7.79 -12.77
N ARG A 54 -0.47 -7.58 -13.51
CA ARG A 54 -0.49 -6.83 -14.76
C ARG A 54 0.54 -7.39 -15.72
N THR A 55 0.14 -7.61 -16.97
CA THR A 55 1.09 -7.82 -18.08
C THR A 55 1.60 -6.46 -18.56
N LEU A 56 2.91 -6.33 -18.70
CA LEU A 56 3.61 -5.15 -19.18
C LEU A 56 4.25 -5.47 -20.53
N ALA A 57 3.87 -4.73 -21.57
CA ALA A 57 4.59 -4.72 -22.85
C ALA A 57 5.90 -3.92 -22.74
N PHE A 58 6.74 -3.96 -23.77
CA PHE A 58 7.99 -3.21 -23.81
C PHE A 58 7.78 -1.72 -23.52
N ASN A 59 8.60 -1.16 -22.62
CA ASN A 59 8.53 0.21 -22.10
C ASN A 59 7.24 0.57 -21.36
N GLU A 60 6.36 -0.39 -21.05
CA GLU A 60 5.23 -0.12 -20.16
C GLU A 60 5.66 -0.08 -18.70
N GLU A 61 4.97 0.75 -17.92
CA GLU A 61 5.18 0.92 -16.49
C GLU A 61 3.99 0.42 -15.67
N PHE A 62 4.28 -0.32 -14.62
CA PHE A 62 3.34 -0.64 -13.56
C PHE A 62 3.59 0.26 -12.34
N ASP A 63 2.59 1.07 -12.03
CA ASP A 63 2.53 1.90 -10.82
C ASP A 63 1.79 1.17 -9.70
N TYR A 64 2.52 0.80 -8.65
CA TYR A 64 1.99 0.10 -7.49
C TYR A 64 2.04 0.97 -6.24
N LYS A 65 0.92 1.04 -5.50
CA LYS A 65 0.80 1.81 -4.25
C LYS A 65 0.43 0.89 -3.10
N ILE A 66 1.18 0.98 -2.01
CA ILE A 66 0.89 0.24 -0.78
C ILE A 66 0.74 1.21 0.40
N ARG A 67 -0.29 0.99 1.21
CA ARG A 67 -0.52 1.71 2.46
C ARG A 67 0.03 0.88 3.61
N VAL A 68 0.98 1.42 4.35
CA VAL A 68 1.66 0.74 5.46
C VAL A 68 1.40 1.50 6.76
N LYS A 69 1.01 0.78 7.82
CA LYS A 69 0.82 1.38 9.15
C LYS A 69 2.18 1.69 9.78
N VAL A 70 2.35 2.89 10.33
CA VAL A 70 3.57 3.33 11.02
C VAL A 70 3.91 2.34 12.14
N GLY A 71 5.19 2.00 12.25
CA GLY A 71 5.69 1.00 13.20
C GLY A 71 5.50 -0.45 12.74
N THR A 72 4.96 -0.69 11.54
CA THR A 72 4.83 -2.04 10.97
C THR A 72 5.90 -2.26 9.90
N ILE A 73 6.63 -3.36 10.01
CA ILE A 73 7.49 -3.86 8.92
C ILE A 73 6.59 -4.63 7.94
N SER A 74 6.41 -4.04 6.76
CA SER A 74 5.71 -4.66 5.63
C SER A 74 6.72 -5.26 4.66
N ARG A 75 6.42 -6.47 4.16
CA ARG A 75 7.15 -7.12 3.07
C ARG A 75 6.22 -7.18 1.87
N VAL A 76 6.76 -6.86 0.70
CA VAL A 76 6.09 -7.03 -0.59
C VAL A 76 6.93 -8.02 -1.38
N GLU A 77 6.28 -9.01 -1.97
CA GLU A 77 6.93 -9.95 -2.87
C GLU A 77 6.43 -9.72 -4.30
N ILE A 78 7.38 -9.63 -5.23
CA ILE A 78 7.12 -9.33 -6.63
C ILE A 78 7.65 -10.49 -7.43
N SER A 79 6.75 -11.20 -8.09
CA SER A 79 7.09 -12.31 -8.98
C SER A 79 6.93 -11.85 -10.41
N LEU A 80 8.00 -11.97 -11.20
CA LEU A 80 8.02 -11.67 -12.62
C LEU A 80 7.99 -12.98 -13.40
N LYS A 81 7.06 -13.12 -14.34
CA LYS A 81 7.01 -14.24 -15.27
C LYS A 81 7.16 -13.71 -16.68
N PHE A 82 8.10 -14.27 -17.43
CA PHE A 82 8.14 -14.06 -18.87
C PHE A 82 6.94 -14.78 -19.47
N LYS A 83 6.12 -14.03 -20.20
CA LYS A 83 5.01 -14.64 -20.92
C LYS A 83 5.55 -15.04 -22.28
N ASP A 84 5.94 -16.31 -22.39
CA ASP A 84 6.30 -16.89 -23.68
C ASP A 84 5.09 -16.70 -24.61
N VAL A 85 5.30 -15.95 -25.69
CA VAL A 85 4.36 -15.91 -26.80
C VAL A 85 4.51 -17.25 -27.51
N ILE A 86 3.77 -18.24 -27.05
CA ILE A 86 3.61 -19.50 -27.79
C ILE A 86 2.87 -19.11 -29.08
N GLY A 87 3.64 -19.00 -30.17
CA GLY A 87 3.13 -18.94 -31.54
C GLY A 87 2.60 -20.28 -32.00
#